data_AF-A0A385L2H5-F1
#
_entry.id   AF-A0A385L2H5-F1
#
_cell.length_a   1.000
_cell.length_b   1.000
_cell.length_c   1.000
_cell.angle_alpha   90.00
_cell.angle_beta   90.00
_cell.angle_gamma   90.00
#
_symmetry.space_group_name_H-M   'P 1'
#
loop_
_entity.id
_entity.type
_entity.pdbx_description
1 polymer ?
#
loop_
_entity_poly.entity_id
_entity_poly.type
_entity_poly.pdbx_seq_one_letter_code
_entity_poly.pdbx_strand_id
1 'polypeptide(L)'
;ITSDSFSDGGRYLAPEADNGQARKLMAEAADVIDIGPASSNPDAAPVSSDTEIASIAPVLDALKADGIPVSLDSYQPATQAYALSRGVAYLNDIRGFPDAAFYPQLEKSYAKLVVMHSVQDGQADRREAPAGDIMDHNAAFFDARIAALTGAGIKRNRLVLDPGMGFFLGAAPETSLSVLARFNELRLRFDLPVLLSVSRKSFLRALTGRGPGDVGAATLAAELAAAAGGADFIRTH
;
A
#
# COMPACT_ATOMS: atom_id res chain seq x y z
N ILE A 1 -6.39 4.67 -10.02
CA ILE A 1 -7.25 4.55 -11.21
C ILE A 1 -8.73 4.40 -10.79
N THR A 2 -9.15 5.03 -9.69
CA THR A 2 -10.52 4.86 -9.19
C THR A 2 -11.38 6.04 -9.63
N SER A 3 -12.69 5.81 -9.84
CA SER A 3 -13.65 6.88 -10.12
C SER A 3 -13.74 7.95 -9.03
N ASP A 4 -13.30 7.60 -7.81
CA ASP A 4 -13.51 8.38 -6.60
C ASP A 4 -12.23 9.08 -6.09
N SER A 5 -11.09 8.90 -6.77
CA SER A 5 -9.81 9.51 -6.37
C SER A 5 -9.49 10.74 -7.23
N PHE A 6 -9.65 11.91 -6.62
CA PHE A 6 -9.22 13.25 -7.04
C PHE A 6 -9.94 13.84 -8.27
N SER A 7 -10.84 14.79 -7.97
CA SER A 7 -11.12 15.99 -8.77
C SER A 7 -10.92 15.85 -10.28
N ASP A 8 -11.80 15.10 -10.93
CA ASP A 8 -12.42 15.43 -12.22
C ASP A 8 -13.34 14.25 -12.63
N GLY A 9 -14.61 14.37 -12.25
CA GLY A 9 -15.77 13.62 -12.76
C GLY A 9 -15.56 12.28 -13.46
N GLY A 10 -15.66 11.20 -12.66
CA GLY A 10 -16.17 9.87 -13.01
C GLY A 10 -16.55 9.61 -14.48
N ARG A 11 -15.56 9.25 -15.28
CA ARG A 11 -15.67 8.38 -16.46
C ARG A 11 -14.39 7.56 -16.46
N TYR A 12 -14.46 6.26 -16.77
CA TYR A 12 -13.31 5.38 -16.95
C TYR A 12 -12.09 6.17 -17.39
N LEU A 13 -11.14 6.36 -16.47
CA LEU A 13 -10.03 7.30 -16.61
C LEU A 13 -9.36 7.05 -17.95
N ALA A 14 -9.16 8.12 -18.72
CA ALA A 14 -8.53 8.03 -20.03
C ALA A 14 -7.17 7.37 -19.83
N PRO A 15 -6.91 6.15 -20.35
CA PRO A 15 -5.67 5.44 -20.07
C PRO A 15 -4.43 6.27 -20.42
N GLU A 16 -4.55 7.14 -21.42
CA GLU A 16 -3.51 8.11 -21.80
C GLU A 16 -3.20 9.16 -20.71
N ALA A 17 -4.20 9.62 -19.97
CA ALA A 17 -3.99 10.55 -18.86
C ALA A 17 -3.28 9.85 -17.68
N ASP A 18 -3.69 8.62 -17.35
CA ASP A 18 -3.05 7.83 -16.30
C ASP A 18 -1.60 7.48 -16.68
N ASN A 19 -1.36 7.09 -17.94
CA ASN A 19 -0.03 6.81 -18.46
C ASN A 19 0.84 8.08 -18.47
N GLY A 20 0.28 9.23 -18.85
CA GLY A 20 0.95 10.52 -18.81
C GLY A 20 1.39 10.90 -17.38
N GLN A 21 0.50 10.71 -16.40
CA GLN A 21 0.81 10.96 -15.00
C GLN A 21 1.88 10.01 -14.47
N ALA A 22 1.81 8.71 -14.78
CA ALA A 22 2.83 7.75 -14.40
C ALA A 22 4.22 8.09 -14.98
N ARG A 23 4.29 8.45 -16.28
CA ARG A 23 5.55 8.90 -16.90
C ARG A 23 6.09 10.17 -16.25
N LYS A 24 5.21 11.10 -15.87
CA LYS A 24 5.59 12.30 -15.13
C LYS A 24 6.19 11.95 -13.77
N LEU A 25 5.54 11.10 -12.98
CA LEU A 25 6.05 10.66 -11.68
C LEU A 25 7.41 9.97 -11.80
N MET A 26 7.61 9.13 -12.83
CA MET A 26 8.92 8.55 -13.12
C MET A 26 9.97 9.61 -13.47
N ALA A 27 9.61 10.64 -14.25
CA ALA A 27 10.49 11.76 -14.54
C ALA A 27 10.81 12.63 -13.31
N GLU A 28 9.93 12.63 -12.30
CA GLU A 28 10.10 13.23 -10.98
C GLU A 28 10.85 12.28 -9.99
N ALA A 29 11.49 11.24 -10.52
CA ALA A 29 12.33 10.27 -9.82
C ALA A 29 11.59 9.29 -8.89
N ALA A 30 10.31 9.00 -9.17
CA ALA A 30 9.67 7.82 -8.57
C ALA A 30 10.38 6.53 -9.03
N ASP A 31 10.65 5.61 -8.09
CA ASP A 31 11.26 4.31 -8.40
C ASP A 31 10.25 3.29 -8.95
N VAL A 32 8.99 3.42 -8.52
CA VAL A 32 7.89 2.48 -8.80
C VAL A 32 6.57 3.25 -8.90
N ILE A 33 5.72 2.87 -9.84
CA ILE A 33 4.35 3.38 -9.94
C ILE A 33 3.40 2.40 -9.26
N ASP A 34 2.70 2.84 -8.23
CA ASP A 34 1.71 2.04 -7.51
C ASP A 34 0.29 2.31 -8.03
N ILE A 35 -0.36 1.24 -8.50
CA ILE A 35 -1.64 1.30 -9.20
C ILE A 35 -2.72 0.65 -8.33
N GLY A 36 -3.66 1.47 -7.86
CA GLY A 36 -4.88 1.02 -7.19
C GLY A 36 -6.11 1.12 -8.11
N PRO A 37 -6.76 0.00 -8.47
CA PRO A 37 -8.06 0.00 -9.16
C PRO A 37 -9.26 0.18 -8.24
N ALA A 38 -9.08 -0.02 -6.93
CA ALA A 38 -10.10 0.16 -5.92
C ALA A 38 -9.58 1.10 -4.82
N SER A 39 -10.48 1.94 -4.29
CA SER A 39 -10.14 2.83 -3.19
C SER A 39 -10.28 2.06 -1.88
N SER A 40 -9.26 2.09 -1.03
CA SER A 40 -9.30 1.51 0.31
C SER A 40 -9.79 2.51 1.38
N ASN A 41 -10.32 3.67 0.95
CA ASN A 41 -10.96 4.66 1.81
C ASN A 41 -12.24 4.10 2.45
N PRO A 42 -12.55 4.37 3.73
CA PRO A 42 -13.76 3.88 4.38
C PRO A 42 -15.10 4.12 3.71
N ASP A 43 -15.20 5.14 2.87
CA ASP A 43 -16.47 5.50 2.22
C ASP A 43 -16.59 4.96 0.78
N ALA A 44 -15.59 4.20 0.31
CA ALA A 44 -15.58 3.65 -1.05
C ALA A 44 -16.51 2.43 -1.21
N ALA A 45 -17.10 2.27 -2.39
CA ALA A 45 -17.86 1.06 -2.72
C ALA A 45 -16.92 -0.12 -3.01
N PRO A 46 -17.28 -1.36 -2.64
CA PRO A 46 -16.54 -2.54 -3.05
C PRO A 46 -16.49 -2.67 -4.58
N VAL A 47 -15.33 -3.06 -5.11
CA VAL A 47 -15.10 -3.27 -6.55
C VAL A 47 -14.84 -4.76 -6.79
N SER A 48 -15.48 -5.37 -7.79
CA SER A 48 -15.19 -6.76 -8.15
C SER A 48 -13.82 -6.91 -8.81
N SER A 49 -13.17 -8.07 -8.66
CA SER A 49 -11.92 -8.36 -9.35
C SER A 49 -12.01 -8.19 -10.87
N ASP A 50 -13.11 -8.59 -11.51
CA ASP A 50 -13.33 -8.35 -12.95
C ASP A 50 -13.28 -6.86 -13.31
N THR A 51 -13.89 -6.02 -12.47
CA THR A 51 -13.87 -4.56 -12.65
C THR A 51 -12.47 -4.02 -12.43
N GLU A 52 -11.78 -4.46 -11.37
CA GLU A 52 -10.39 -4.07 -11.11
C GLU A 52 -9.48 -4.41 -12.29
N ILE A 53 -9.58 -5.64 -12.81
CA ILE A 53 -8.80 -6.13 -13.95
C ILE A 53 -9.09 -5.29 -15.20
N ALA A 54 -10.37 -5.03 -15.49
CA ALA A 54 -10.76 -4.21 -16.64
C ALA A 54 -10.19 -2.79 -16.57
N SER A 55 -10.12 -2.21 -15.36
CA SER A 55 -9.55 -0.88 -15.13
C SER A 55 -8.03 -0.84 -15.26
N ILE A 56 -7.30 -1.84 -14.74
CA ILE A 56 -5.82 -1.83 -14.77
C ILE A 56 -5.24 -2.30 -16.10
N ALA A 57 -5.93 -3.18 -16.84
CA ALA A 57 -5.41 -3.78 -18.07
C ALA A 57 -4.82 -2.79 -19.08
N PRO A 58 -5.53 -1.70 -19.49
CA PRO A 58 -4.99 -0.78 -20.50
C PRO A 58 -3.80 0.05 -19.99
N VAL A 59 -3.75 0.34 -18.69
CA VAL A 59 -2.67 1.14 -18.07
C VAL A 59 -1.43 0.27 -17.85
N LEU A 60 -1.62 -0.94 -17.32
CA LEU A 60 -0.53 -1.86 -17.03
C LEU A 60 0.27 -2.21 -18.29
N ASP A 61 -0.40 -2.43 -19.42
CA ASP A 61 0.26 -2.78 -20.69
C ASP A 61 1.15 -1.68 -21.23
N ALA A 62 0.66 -0.44 -21.17
CA ALA A 62 1.41 0.73 -21.61
C ALA A 62 2.64 0.98 -20.72
N LEU A 63 2.47 0.95 -19.39
CA LEU A 63 3.58 1.18 -18.46
C LEU A 63 4.63 0.07 -18.55
N LYS A 64 4.21 -1.18 -18.78
CA LYS A 64 5.14 -2.29 -19.01
C LYS A 64 5.92 -2.12 -20.32
N ALA A 65 5.28 -1.64 -21.39
CA ALA A 65 5.97 -1.34 -22.66
C ALA A 65 7.02 -0.23 -22.50
N ASP A 66 6.77 0.73 -21.62
CA ASP A 66 7.71 1.81 -21.27
C ASP A 66 8.83 1.37 -20.32
N GLY A 67 8.82 0.11 -19.85
CA GLY A 67 9.80 -0.41 -18.89
C GLY A 67 9.62 0.11 -17.46
N ILE A 68 8.47 0.71 -17.15
CA ILE A 68 8.20 1.29 -15.83
C ILE A 68 7.91 0.17 -14.82
N PRO A 69 8.59 0.14 -13.65
CA PRO A 69 8.26 -0.79 -12.57
C PRO A 69 6.88 -0.47 -11.99
N VAL A 70 5.99 -1.47 -11.94
CA VAL A 70 4.63 -1.31 -11.42
C VAL A 70 4.43 -2.10 -10.13
N SER A 71 3.81 -1.48 -9.16
CA SER A 71 3.19 -2.08 -7.98
C SER A 71 1.67 -2.14 -8.19
N LEU A 72 1.03 -3.27 -7.88
CA LEU A 72 -0.43 -3.37 -7.83
C LEU A 72 -0.90 -3.26 -6.37
N ASP A 73 -1.72 -2.25 -6.06
CA ASP A 73 -2.43 -2.09 -4.79
C ASP A 73 -3.81 -2.76 -4.89
N SER A 74 -3.87 -4.03 -4.52
CA SER A 74 -5.11 -4.82 -4.44
C SER A 74 -4.91 -6.02 -3.52
N TYR A 75 -5.96 -6.40 -2.80
CA TYR A 75 -5.98 -7.56 -1.92
C TYR A 75 -6.78 -8.75 -2.52
N GLN A 76 -7.29 -8.61 -3.75
CA GLN A 76 -8.07 -9.66 -4.40
C GLN A 76 -7.15 -10.66 -5.13
N PRO A 77 -7.14 -11.95 -4.76
CA PRO A 77 -6.26 -12.95 -5.38
C PRO A 77 -6.40 -13.03 -6.91
N ALA A 78 -7.60 -12.84 -7.46
CA ALA A 78 -7.82 -12.84 -8.90
C ALA A 78 -7.16 -11.65 -9.61
N THR A 79 -7.28 -10.43 -9.07
CA THR A 79 -6.59 -9.24 -9.59
C THR A 79 -5.08 -9.37 -9.45
N GLN A 80 -4.61 -9.86 -8.30
CA GLN A 80 -3.20 -10.14 -8.05
C GLN A 80 -2.65 -11.16 -9.06
N ALA A 81 -3.36 -12.27 -9.30
CA ALA A 81 -2.99 -13.29 -10.30
C ALA A 81 -2.85 -12.69 -11.70
N TYR A 82 -3.81 -11.85 -12.10
CA TYR A 82 -3.76 -11.15 -13.37
C TYR A 82 -2.51 -10.26 -13.47
N ALA A 83 -2.24 -9.41 -12.47
CA ALA A 83 -1.07 -8.54 -12.48
C ALA A 83 0.26 -9.32 -12.49
N LEU A 84 0.35 -10.42 -11.74
CA LEU A 84 1.51 -11.32 -11.78
C LEU A 84 1.74 -11.88 -13.19
N SER A 85 0.68 -12.24 -13.91
CA SER A 85 0.78 -12.71 -15.30
C SER A 85 1.31 -11.64 -16.27
N ARG A 86 1.16 -10.35 -15.92
CA ARG A 86 1.72 -9.21 -16.66
C ARG A 86 3.11 -8.78 -16.17
N GLY A 87 3.65 -9.46 -15.15
CA GLY A 87 5.00 -9.22 -14.65
C GLY A 87 5.15 -7.91 -13.88
N VAL A 88 4.19 -7.56 -13.01
CA VAL A 88 4.37 -6.46 -12.04
C VAL A 88 5.58 -6.71 -11.14
N ALA A 89 6.23 -5.62 -10.71
CA ALA A 89 7.41 -5.67 -9.84
C ALA A 89 7.02 -5.86 -8.37
N TYR A 90 5.84 -5.37 -7.96
CA TYR A 90 5.33 -5.49 -6.60
C TYR A 90 3.85 -5.86 -6.59
N LEU A 91 3.46 -6.59 -5.54
CA LEU A 91 2.07 -6.65 -5.07
C LEU A 91 2.01 -5.96 -3.71
N ASN A 92 1.04 -5.09 -3.53
CA ASN A 92 0.77 -4.37 -2.29
C ASN A 92 -0.61 -4.79 -1.76
N ASP A 93 -0.61 -5.55 -0.66
CA ASP A 93 -1.82 -6.16 -0.12
C ASP A 93 -2.08 -5.65 1.30
N ILE A 94 -3.15 -4.88 1.43
CA ILE A 94 -3.61 -4.29 2.70
C ILE A 94 -4.01 -5.34 3.77
N ARG A 95 -4.21 -6.60 3.37
CA ARG A 95 -4.52 -7.73 4.28
C ARG A 95 -3.30 -8.60 4.58
N GLY A 96 -2.15 -8.32 3.95
CA GLY A 96 -0.92 -9.08 4.12
C GLY A 96 -1.01 -10.54 3.64
N PHE A 97 -1.67 -10.78 2.50
CA PHE A 97 -1.75 -12.08 1.83
C PHE A 97 -2.25 -13.22 2.75
N PRO A 98 -3.50 -13.14 3.26
CA PRO A 98 -4.03 -14.16 4.15
C PRO A 98 -4.36 -15.49 3.45
N ASP A 99 -4.60 -15.45 2.14
CA ASP A 99 -5.15 -16.57 1.38
C ASP A 99 -4.08 -17.60 1.00
N ALA A 100 -3.89 -18.62 1.84
CA ALA A 100 -2.89 -19.67 1.63
C ALA A 100 -3.03 -20.42 0.28
N ALA A 101 -4.24 -20.48 -0.28
CA ALA A 101 -4.49 -21.04 -1.60
C ALA A 101 -3.78 -20.28 -2.73
N PHE A 102 -3.44 -19.01 -2.51
CA PHE A 102 -2.74 -18.16 -3.48
C PHE A 102 -1.20 -18.29 -3.39
N TYR A 103 -0.67 -18.83 -2.30
CA TYR A 103 0.78 -18.91 -2.06
C TYR A 103 1.57 -19.63 -3.18
N PRO A 104 1.06 -20.71 -3.80
CA PRO A 104 1.76 -21.35 -4.93
C PRO A 104 1.95 -20.42 -6.14
N GLN A 105 1.09 -19.41 -6.33
CA GLN A 105 1.25 -18.42 -7.40
C GLN A 105 2.22 -17.31 -6.99
N LEU A 106 2.18 -16.90 -5.72
CA LEU A 106 3.17 -15.97 -5.16
C LEU A 106 4.59 -16.54 -5.23
N GLU A 107 4.78 -17.81 -4.86
CA GLU A 107 6.08 -18.49 -4.84
C GLU A 107 6.73 -18.51 -6.24
N LYS A 108 5.94 -18.81 -7.28
CA LYS A 108 6.39 -18.86 -8.67
C LYS A 108 6.69 -17.49 -9.30
N SER A 109 6.23 -16.40 -8.70
CA SER A 109 6.47 -15.05 -9.21
C SER A 109 7.78 -14.46 -8.69
N TYR A 110 8.23 -13.37 -9.33
CA TYR A 110 9.40 -12.60 -8.88
C TYR A 110 9.02 -11.32 -8.15
N ALA A 111 7.72 -10.98 -8.09
CA ALA A 111 7.25 -9.75 -7.50
C ALA A 111 7.63 -9.66 -6.02
N LYS A 112 8.05 -8.47 -5.57
CA LYS A 112 8.14 -8.19 -4.14
C LYS A 112 6.72 -8.05 -3.56
N LEU A 113 6.56 -8.38 -2.28
CA LEU A 113 5.29 -8.42 -1.59
C LEU A 113 5.32 -7.40 -0.46
N VAL A 114 4.57 -6.31 -0.61
CA VAL A 114 4.31 -5.36 0.48
C VAL A 114 3.22 -5.97 1.34
N VAL A 115 3.63 -6.46 2.50
CA VAL A 115 2.76 -7.08 3.50
C VAL A 115 2.33 -5.98 4.45
N MET A 116 1.08 -5.52 4.34
CA MET A 116 0.60 -4.44 5.19
C MET A 116 -0.16 -4.99 6.41
N HIS A 117 0.11 -4.43 7.58
CA HIS A 117 -0.72 -4.62 8.76
C HIS A 117 -1.93 -3.70 8.71
N SER A 118 -3.09 -4.27 9.00
CA SER A 118 -4.35 -3.56 9.19
C SER A 118 -5.09 -4.20 10.35
N VAL A 119 -5.73 -3.38 11.20
CA VAL A 119 -6.62 -3.85 12.27
C VAL A 119 -7.98 -4.34 11.72
N GLN A 120 -8.07 -4.42 10.39
CA GLN A 120 -9.29 -4.63 9.62
C GLN A 120 -9.03 -5.66 8.52
N ASP A 121 -10.08 -6.40 8.15
CA ASP A 121 -10.02 -7.39 7.09
C ASP A 121 -10.39 -6.75 5.73
N GLY A 122 -9.45 -5.98 5.17
CA GLY A 122 -9.61 -5.32 3.87
C GLY A 122 -9.68 -3.79 3.97
N GLN A 123 -10.74 -3.21 3.40
CA GLN A 123 -10.97 -1.76 3.34
C GLN A 123 -10.96 -1.14 4.75
N ALA A 124 -10.44 0.09 4.86
CA ALA A 124 -10.42 0.79 6.14
C ALA A 124 -11.85 1.18 6.60
N ASP A 125 -12.07 1.27 7.90
CA ASP A 125 -13.27 1.68 8.62
C ASP A 125 -12.88 2.67 9.74
N ARG A 126 -13.86 3.12 10.53
CA ARG A 126 -13.66 4.10 11.60
C ARG A 126 -13.66 3.46 12.99
N ARG A 127 -13.12 2.26 13.13
CA ARG A 127 -13.04 1.59 14.43
C ARG A 127 -11.93 2.13 15.31
N GLU A 128 -12.02 1.81 16.60
CA GLU A 128 -10.96 2.08 17.55
C GLU A 128 -9.77 1.14 17.33
N ALA A 129 -8.56 1.63 17.65
CA ALA A 129 -7.38 0.80 17.67
C ALA A 129 -7.55 -0.34 18.69
N PRO A 130 -6.94 -1.52 18.46
CA PRO A 130 -6.97 -2.59 19.44
C PRO A 130 -6.31 -2.14 20.75
N ALA A 131 -6.78 -2.69 21.87
CA ALA A 131 -6.18 -2.42 23.17
C ALA A 131 -4.70 -2.87 23.20
N GLY A 132 -3.86 -2.12 23.93
CA GLY A 132 -2.42 -2.37 24.03
C GLY A 132 -1.59 -1.52 23.08
N ASP A 133 -0.29 -1.83 23.00
CA ASP A 133 0.63 -1.11 22.12
C ASP A 133 0.49 -1.60 20.66
N ILE A 134 0.25 -0.67 19.73
CA ILE A 134 0.15 -0.99 18.30
C ILE A 134 1.42 -1.64 17.74
N MET A 135 2.59 -1.36 18.33
CA MET A 135 3.84 -1.99 17.90
C MET A 135 3.86 -3.49 18.24
N ASP A 136 3.23 -3.91 19.34
CA ASP A 136 3.10 -5.33 19.69
C ASP A 136 2.17 -6.05 18.71
N HIS A 137 1.06 -5.42 18.32
CA HIS A 137 0.14 -5.94 17.30
C HIS A 137 0.83 -6.08 15.93
N ASN A 138 1.56 -5.05 15.50
CA ASN A 138 2.38 -5.10 14.29
C ASN A 138 3.38 -6.26 14.33
N ALA A 139 4.12 -6.40 15.43
CA ALA A 139 5.10 -7.45 15.58
C ALA A 139 4.48 -8.85 15.51
N ALA A 140 3.39 -9.09 16.24
CA ALA A 140 2.68 -10.37 16.23
C ALA A 140 2.11 -10.70 14.83
N PHE A 141 1.58 -9.70 14.14
CA PHE A 141 1.11 -9.85 12.76
C PHE A 141 2.24 -10.24 11.82
N PHE A 142 3.38 -9.53 11.86
CA PHE A 142 4.51 -9.81 10.98
C PHE A 142 5.18 -11.14 11.28
N ASP A 143 5.32 -11.54 12.54
CA ASP A 143 5.77 -12.89 12.90
C ASP A 143 4.92 -13.96 12.18
N ALA A 144 3.59 -13.85 12.29
CA ALA A 144 2.67 -14.81 11.69
C ALA A 144 2.70 -14.78 10.15
N ARG A 145 2.68 -13.60 9.52
CA ARG A 145 2.67 -13.47 8.06
C ARG A 145 3.99 -13.89 7.43
N ILE A 146 5.12 -13.47 8.01
CA ILE A 146 6.44 -13.85 7.51
C ILE A 146 6.62 -15.37 7.61
N ALA A 147 6.23 -15.99 8.74
CA ALA A 147 6.28 -17.44 8.89
C ALA A 147 5.42 -18.18 7.86
N ALA A 148 4.18 -17.70 7.62
CA ALA A 148 3.29 -18.31 6.64
C ALA A 148 3.82 -18.22 5.20
N LEU A 149 4.27 -17.03 4.78
CA LEU A 149 4.77 -16.79 3.42
C LEU A 149 6.09 -17.53 3.18
N THR A 150 7.02 -17.48 4.12
CA THR A 150 8.32 -18.18 3.99
C THR A 150 8.18 -19.70 4.09
N GLY A 151 7.27 -20.20 4.93
CA GLY A 151 6.91 -21.61 5.00
C GLY A 151 6.32 -22.15 3.69
N ALA A 152 5.73 -21.28 2.87
CA ALA A 152 5.25 -21.61 1.53
C ALA A 152 6.31 -21.47 0.42
N GLY A 153 7.57 -21.21 0.77
CA GLY A 153 8.69 -21.10 -0.18
C GLY A 153 8.99 -19.69 -0.70
N ILE A 154 8.23 -18.68 -0.29
CA ILE A 154 8.48 -17.29 -0.69
C ILE A 154 9.75 -16.79 0.02
N LYS A 155 10.73 -16.34 -0.76
CA LYS A 155 12.01 -15.86 -0.23
C LYS A 155 11.82 -14.60 0.61
N ARG A 156 12.46 -14.53 1.79
CA ARG A 156 12.41 -13.36 2.70
C ARG A 156 12.75 -12.04 2.02
N ASN A 157 13.74 -12.03 1.13
CA ASN A 157 14.17 -10.81 0.41
C ASN A 157 13.13 -10.26 -0.59
N ARG A 158 12.00 -10.96 -0.78
CA ARG A 158 10.84 -10.45 -1.51
C ARG A 158 9.86 -9.70 -0.62
N LEU A 159 9.96 -9.79 0.71
CA LEU A 159 9.00 -9.19 1.62
C LEU A 159 9.39 -7.75 1.95
N VAL A 160 8.40 -6.87 1.98
CA VAL A 160 8.47 -5.49 2.46
C VAL A 160 7.38 -5.32 3.53
N LEU A 161 7.72 -4.75 4.67
CA LEU A 161 6.76 -4.57 5.78
C LEU A 161 6.13 -3.18 5.67
N ASP A 162 4.80 -3.11 5.67
CA ASP A 162 4.08 -1.85 5.85
C ASP A 162 3.27 -1.94 7.16
N PRO A 163 3.65 -1.20 8.22
CA PRO A 163 2.97 -1.28 9.52
C PRO A 163 1.55 -0.69 9.52
N GLY A 164 1.07 -0.17 8.38
CA GLY A 164 -0.21 0.51 8.26
C GLY A 164 -0.15 1.94 8.80
N MET A 165 -1.09 2.78 8.35
CA MET A 165 -1.22 4.18 8.77
C MET A 165 -2.66 4.67 8.69
N GLY A 166 -3.02 5.64 9.53
CA GLY A 166 -4.34 6.25 9.58
C GLY A 166 -5.40 5.24 9.99
N PHE A 167 -6.54 5.26 9.31
CA PHE A 167 -7.69 4.42 9.66
C PHE A 167 -7.40 2.91 9.67
N PHE A 168 -6.41 2.42 8.91
CA PHE A 168 -5.97 1.03 8.98
C PHE A 168 -5.47 0.61 10.37
N LEU A 169 -5.12 1.55 11.24
CA LEU A 169 -4.70 1.31 12.62
C LEU A 169 -5.70 1.78 13.67
N GLY A 170 -6.78 2.44 13.24
CA GLY A 170 -7.78 3.05 14.09
C GLY A 170 -7.94 4.55 13.86
N ALA A 171 -9.01 5.13 14.41
CA ALA A 171 -9.35 6.55 14.22
C ALA A 171 -8.46 7.52 15.00
N ALA A 172 -7.80 7.07 16.07
CA ALA A 172 -6.95 7.89 16.93
C ALA A 172 -5.62 8.27 16.22
N PRO A 173 -5.31 9.56 16.05
CA PRO A 173 -4.07 9.99 15.40
C PRO A 173 -2.80 9.49 16.11
N GLU A 174 -2.86 9.34 17.43
CA GLU A 174 -1.77 8.91 18.30
C GLU A 174 -1.25 7.53 17.90
N THR A 175 -2.13 6.64 17.44
CA THR A 175 -1.74 5.30 16.98
C THR A 175 -0.80 5.38 15.77
N SER A 176 -1.12 6.22 14.78
CA SER A 176 -0.26 6.42 13.60
C SER A 176 1.02 7.16 13.95
N LEU A 177 0.97 8.12 14.87
CA LEU A 177 2.15 8.83 15.36
C LEU A 177 3.11 7.89 16.11
N SER A 178 2.58 6.97 16.91
CA SER A 178 3.38 5.93 17.59
C SER A 178 4.13 5.08 16.57
N VAL A 179 3.44 4.59 15.53
CA VAL A 179 4.08 3.84 14.44
C VAL A 179 5.13 4.68 13.72
N LEU A 180 4.84 5.94 13.35
CA LEU A 180 5.82 6.81 12.68
C LEU A 180 7.07 7.06 13.54
N ALA A 181 6.93 7.14 14.86
CA ALA A 181 8.06 7.32 15.78
C ALA A 181 8.88 6.03 15.99
N ARG A 182 8.28 4.85 15.78
CA ARG A 182 8.82 3.56 16.25
C ARG A 182 8.95 2.49 15.17
N PHE A 183 8.59 2.73 13.91
CA PHE A 183 8.62 1.73 12.84
C PHE A 183 9.99 1.05 12.67
N ASN A 184 11.09 1.75 12.98
CA ASN A 184 12.44 1.19 12.91
C ASN A 184 12.65 0.00 13.87
N GLU A 185 11.83 -0.15 14.93
CA GLU A 185 11.78 -1.36 15.76
C GLU A 185 11.45 -2.61 14.92
N LEU A 186 10.56 -2.48 13.93
CA LEU A 186 10.20 -3.59 13.03
C LEU A 186 11.35 -3.94 12.11
N ARG A 187 12.02 -2.94 11.54
CA ARG A 187 13.21 -3.14 10.70
C ARG A 187 14.30 -3.88 11.47
N LEU A 188 14.58 -3.45 12.70
CA LEU A 188 15.59 -4.08 13.56
C LEU A 188 15.22 -5.51 13.98
N ARG A 189 13.93 -5.77 14.27
CA ARG A 189 13.45 -7.10 14.67
C ARG A 189 13.44 -8.09 13.52
N PHE A 190 12.98 -7.67 12.34
CA PHE A 190 12.72 -8.58 11.23
C PHE A 190 13.83 -8.62 10.18
N ASP A 191 14.74 -7.64 10.17
CA ASP A 191 15.77 -7.47 9.15
C ASP A 191 15.16 -7.51 7.73
N LEU A 192 14.07 -6.75 7.57
CA LEU A 192 13.32 -6.62 6.32
C LEU A 192 13.04 -5.13 6.06
N PRO A 193 12.95 -4.73 4.78
CA PRO A 193 12.69 -3.34 4.44
C PRO A 193 11.30 -2.91 4.89
N VAL A 194 11.17 -1.64 5.27
CA VAL A 194 9.92 -1.03 5.73
C VAL A 194 9.44 0.04 4.76
N LEU A 195 8.17 -0.04 4.37
CA LEU A 195 7.44 0.97 3.61
C LEU A 195 6.54 1.78 4.52
N LEU A 196 6.50 3.10 4.33
CA LEU A 196 5.56 3.99 5.01
C LEU A 196 4.73 4.80 4.01
N SER A 197 3.41 4.89 4.25
CA SER A 197 2.49 5.74 3.49
C SER A 197 1.75 6.70 4.42
N VAL A 198 2.30 7.91 4.59
CA VAL A 198 1.72 8.97 5.42
C VAL A 198 0.98 10.04 4.61
N SER A 199 1.13 10.02 3.28
CA SER A 199 0.67 11.07 2.38
C SER A 199 -0.82 11.34 2.47
N ARG A 200 -1.17 12.58 2.85
CA ARG A 200 -2.55 13.11 2.99
C ARG A 200 -3.46 12.32 3.96
N LYS A 201 -2.90 11.47 4.83
CA LYS A 201 -3.64 10.57 5.73
C LYS A 201 -4.44 11.33 6.80
N SER A 202 -5.45 10.66 7.35
CA SER A 202 -6.40 11.22 8.31
C SER A 202 -5.76 11.74 9.60
N PHE A 203 -4.75 11.05 10.13
CA PHE A 203 -4.10 11.44 11.38
C PHE A 203 -3.39 12.80 11.26
N LEU A 204 -2.77 13.10 10.11
CA LEU A 204 -2.16 14.41 9.86
C LEU A 204 -3.21 15.51 9.76
N ARG A 205 -4.33 15.22 9.09
CA ARG A 205 -5.45 16.17 8.98
C ARG A 205 -6.05 16.49 10.35
N ALA A 206 -6.21 15.48 11.20
CA ALA A 206 -6.68 15.64 12.58
C ALA A 206 -5.70 16.48 13.40
N LEU A 207 -4.40 16.23 13.28
CA LEU A 207 -3.36 16.98 13.99
C LEU A 207 -3.32 18.46 13.59
N THR A 208 -3.50 18.76 12.30
CA THR A 208 -3.40 20.13 11.78
C THR A 208 -4.73 20.87 11.67
N GLY A 209 -5.86 20.18 11.81
CA GLY A 209 -7.19 20.72 11.52
C GLY A 209 -7.41 21.11 10.05
N ARG A 210 -6.73 20.44 9.10
CA ARG A 210 -6.72 20.82 7.68
C ARG A 210 -7.39 19.77 6.78
N GLY A 211 -7.92 20.23 5.65
CA GLY A 211 -8.47 19.36 4.62
C GLY A 211 -7.39 18.63 3.80
N PRO A 212 -7.78 17.64 2.97
CA PRO A 212 -6.85 16.86 2.14
C PRO A 212 -5.98 17.69 1.19
N GLY A 213 -6.48 18.83 0.69
CA GLY A 213 -5.73 19.74 -0.19
C GLY A 213 -4.67 20.59 0.51
N ASP A 214 -4.80 20.79 1.84
CA ASP A 214 -4.00 21.76 2.59
C ASP A 214 -3.02 21.11 3.59
N VAL A 215 -2.94 19.77 3.59
CA VAL A 215 -2.12 18.98 4.51
C VAL A 215 -0.72 18.66 3.97
N GLY A 216 -0.33 19.27 2.84
CA GLY A 216 0.94 19.00 2.15
C GLY A 216 2.17 19.21 3.04
N ALA A 217 2.23 20.31 3.79
CA ALA A 217 3.37 20.58 4.69
C ALA A 217 3.51 19.52 5.81
N ALA A 218 2.39 19.05 6.35
CA ALA A 218 2.41 18.00 7.37
C ALA A 218 2.78 16.63 6.78
N THR A 219 2.35 16.36 5.54
CA THR A 219 2.79 15.17 4.78
C THR A 219 4.31 15.18 4.61
N LEU A 220 4.85 16.28 4.07
CA LEU A 220 6.29 16.41 3.87
C LEU A 220 7.08 16.27 5.18
N ALA A 221 6.61 16.88 6.27
CA ALA A 221 7.26 16.74 7.58
C ALA A 221 7.29 15.29 8.06
N ALA A 222 6.19 14.55 7.89
CA ALA A 222 6.11 13.14 8.26
C ALA A 222 6.98 12.24 7.35
N GLU A 223 7.05 12.53 6.06
CA GLU A 223 7.90 11.80 5.11
C GLU A 223 9.39 12.04 5.38
N LEU A 224 9.78 13.28 5.71
CA LEU A 224 11.15 13.58 6.13
C LEU A 224 11.50 12.88 7.46
N ALA A 225 10.56 12.80 8.40
CA ALA A 225 10.75 12.05 9.64
C ALA A 225 10.91 10.54 9.36
N ALA A 226 10.08 9.97 8.47
CA ALA A 226 10.20 8.59 8.03
C ALA A 226 11.55 8.31 7.36
N ALA A 227 11.98 9.17 6.43
CA ALA A 227 13.27 9.06 5.77
C ALA A 227 14.44 9.15 6.76
N ALA A 228 14.42 10.13 7.67
CA ALA A 228 15.44 10.28 8.72
C ALA A 228 15.47 9.11 9.71
N GLY A 229 14.31 8.48 9.96
CA GLY A 229 14.19 7.27 10.76
C GLY A 229 14.64 5.98 10.05
N GLY A 230 14.98 6.06 8.77
CA GLY A 230 15.48 4.93 7.98
C GLY A 230 14.40 4.08 7.32
N ALA A 231 13.26 4.67 6.92
CA ALA A 231 12.30 3.98 6.05
C ALA A 231 12.95 3.66 4.69
N ASP A 232 12.77 2.43 4.20
CA ASP A 232 13.32 1.98 2.92
C ASP A 232 12.46 2.44 1.73
N PHE A 233 11.16 2.60 1.94
CA PHE A 233 10.21 3.08 0.95
C PHE A 233 9.26 4.13 1.53
N ILE A 234 8.95 5.14 0.74
CA ILE A 234 7.90 6.12 1.02
C ILE A 234 6.89 6.07 -0.13
N ARG A 235 5.62 5.85 0.19
CA ARG A 235 4.52 5.90 -0.78
C ARG A 235 3.77 7.23 -0.68
N THR A 236 3.92 8.08 -1.70
CA THR A 236 3.33 9.43 -1.77
C THR A 236 2.58 9.69 -3.09
N HIS A 237 1.73 10.73 -3.06
CA HIS A 237 1.11 11.36 -4.22
C HIS A 237 2.05 12.34 -4.92
#